data_AF-A0A1V5UDI3-F1
#
_entry.id   AF-A0A1V5UDI3-F1
#
_cell.length_a   1.000
_cell.length_b   1.000
_cell.length_c   1.000
_cell.angle_alpha   90.00
_cell.angle_beta   90.00
_cell.angle_gamma   90.00
#
_symmetry.space_group_name_H-M   'P 1'
#
loop_
_entity.id
_entity.type
_entity.pdbx_description
1 polymer ?
#
loop_
_entity_poly.entity_id
_entity_poly.type
_entity_poly.pdbx_seq_one_letter_code
_entity_poly.pdbx_strand_id
1 'polypeptide(L)'
;MNKDVGVKNGCFEFFVPELSGGEDERKFKVEVTSELETFFLFAGFACAAVSAVLFFLSYYGGAELDSFRWHLKTAGLITFALGAVMALLYKATDNYYIMDGSSRKILFNYRFLWFSKVAPVIDFFDLYAIFVTAAAVREDCLTYKIVAVTKRAAVITLSDYERPGALAVLNKKAGAMAALAGCLYAECPEGGFFFIDHAGGVINKIVFDIK
;
A
#
# COMPACT_ATOMS: atom_id res chain seq x y z
N MET A 1 -18.76 -11.10 40.07
CA MET A 1 -17.40 -11.43 39.56
C MET A 1 -17.37 -11.13 38.07
N ASN A 2 -17.26 -9.84 37.71
CA ASN A 2 -16.90 -9.41 36.36
C ASN A 2 -15.45 -8.98 36.44
N LYS A 3 -14.57 -9.69 35.72
CA LYS A 3 -13.21 -9.24 35.48
C LYS A 3 -13.30 -8.28 34.31
N ASP A 4 -13.33 -6.99 34.62
CA ASP A 4 -12.97 -5.96 33.64
C ASP A 4 -11.53 -6.23 33.22
N VAL A 5 -11.39 -6.70 31.98
CA VAL A 5 -10.10 -6.83 31.30
C VAL A 5 -9.71 -5.40 30.92
N GLY A 6 -9.08 -4.72 31.88
CA GLY A 6 -8.46 -3.43 31.64
C GLY A 6 -7.37 -3.58 30.58
N VAL A 7 -7.59 -2.94 29.44
CA VAL A 7 -6.61 -2.71 28.39
C VAL A 7 -5.38 -2.07 29.04
N LYS A 8 -4.30 -2.84 29.18
CA LYS A 8 -3.00 -2.27 29.54
C LYS A 8 -2.54 -1.47 28.35
N ASN A 9 -2.45 -0.15 28.51
CA ASN A 9 -1.62 0.72 27.69
C ASN A 9 -0.19 0.14 27.67
N GLY A 10 0.09 -0.69 26.67
CA GLY A 10 1.43 -1.23 26.44
C GLY A 10 2.33 -0.08 26.04
N CYS A 11 3.34 0.22 26.86
CA CYS A 11 4.45 1.05 26.42
C CYS A 11 5.26 0.17 25.46
N PHE A 12 5.08 0.35 24.15
CA PHE A 12 5.88 -0.35 23.15
C PHE A 12 7.27 0.30 23.13
N GLU A 13 8.29 -0.48 23.49
CA GLU A 13 9.67 0.02 23.48
C GLU A 13 10.18 0.06 22.05
N PHE A 14 10.54 1.26 21.60
CA PHE A 14 11.25 1.44 20.34
C PHE A 14 12.70 1.04 20.52
N PHE A 15 13.21 0.22 19.62
CA PHE A 15 14.61 -0.20 19.60
C PHE A 15 15.17 -0.13 18.18
N VAL A 16 16.49 -0.16 18.05
CA VAL A 16 17.15 -0.31 16.74
C VAL A 16 17.48 -1.78 16.57
N PRO A 17 16.85 -2.50 15.62
CA PRO A 17 17.10 -3.92 15.41
C PRO A 17 18.47 -4.15 14.76
N GLU A 18 19.11 -5.27 15.08
CA GLU A 18 20.36 -5.69 14.46
C GLU A 18 20.08 -6.48 13.16
N LEU A 19 20.89 -6.25 12.13
CA LEU A 19 20.86 -7.02 10.89
C LEU A 19 21.37 -8.45 11.15
N SER A 20 20.54 -9.46 10.94
CA SER A 20 20.89 -10.86 11.14
C SER A 20 21.18 -11.59 9.81
N GLY A 21 22.23 -11.20 9.07
CA GLY A 21 22.66 -11.94 7.86
C GLY A 21 23.58 -11.19 6.88
N GLY A 22 24.21 -11.96 5.96
CA GLY A 22 25.40 -11.60 5.16
C GLY A 22 25.21 -10.68 3.94
N GLU A 23 26.30 -10.44 3.19
CA GLU A 23 26.47 -9.33 2.23
C GLU A 23 25.40 -9.12 1.13
N ASP A 24 24.60 -10.13 0.80
CA ASP A 24 23.52 -10.05 -0.21
C ASP A 24 22.21 -9.40 0.33
N GLU A 25 22.12 -9.15 1.63
CA GLU A 25 20.94 -8.57 2.30
C GLU A 25 20.85 -7.03 2.21
N ARG A 26 21.73 -6.38 1.47
CA ARG A 26 21.81 -4.90 1.43
C ARG A 26 20.78 -4.23 0.52
N LYS A 27 19.88 -4.99 -0.12
CA LYS A 27 18.81 -4.46 -0.98
C LYS A 27 17.47 -5.13 -0.71
N PHE A 28 16.51 -4.36 -0.20
CA PHE A 28 15.11 -4.82 -0.05
C PHE A 28 14.23 -4.22 -1.15
N LYS A 29 13.56 -5.08 -1.93
CA LYS A 29 12.48 -4.69 -2.83
C LYS A 29 11.16 -4.71 -2.05
N VAL A 30 10.39 -3.62 -2.11
CA VAL A 30 9.04 -3.58 -1.57
C VAL A 30 8.09 -3.09 -2.65
N GLU A 31 7.16 -3.95 -3.02
CA GLU A 31 6.15 -3.67 -4.04
C GLU A 31 5.07 -2.79 -3.44
N VAL A 32 4.66 -1.78 -4.20
CA VAL A 32 3.62 -0.84 -3.80
C VAL A 32 2.75 -0.56 -5.00
N THR A 33 1.46 -0.75 -4.81
CA THR A 33 0.45 -0.46 -5.82
C THR A 33 0.38 1.04 -6.02
N SER A 34 0.70 1.49 -7.23
CA SER A 34 0.68 2.93 -7.53
C SER A 34 -0.75 3.47 -7.68
N GLU A 35 -0.92 4.78 -7.51
CA GLU A 35 -2.20 5.46 -7.82
C GLU A 35 -2.61 5.22 -9.28
N LEU A 36 -1.62 5.13 -10.17
CA LEU A 36 -1.84 4.86 -11.60
C LEU A 36 -2.32 3.43 -11.86
N GLU A 37 -1.76 2.44 -11.16
CA GLU A 37 -2.23 1.05 -11.18
C GLU A 37 -3.67 0.94 -10.68
N THR A 38 -3.97 1.63 -9.58
CA THR A 38 -5.32 1.69 -9.01
C THR A 38 -6.30 2.31 -10.00
N PHE A 39 -5.89 3.38 -10.67
CA PHE A 39 -6.69 4.02 -11.72
C PHE A 39 -6.97 3.06 -12.88
N PHE A 40 -5.96 2.38 -13.43
CA PHE A 40 -6.16 1.46 -14.55
C PHE A 40 -7.04 0.27 -14.17
N LEU A 41 -6.88 -0.26 -12.96
CA LEU A 41 -7.71 -1.35 -12.45
C LEU A 41 -9.19 -0.91 -12.36
N PHE A 42 -9.45 0.24 -11.74
CA PHE A 42 -10.81 0.75 -11.58
C PHE A 42 -11.44 1.15 -12.91
N ALA A 43 -10.70 1.85 -13.77
CA ALA A 43 -11.17 2.24 -15.10
C ALA A 43 -11.48 1.00 -15.97
N GLY A 44 -10.63 -0.02 -15.91
CA GLY A 44 -10.85 -1.30 -16.60
C GLY A 44 -12.12 -1.99 -16.12
N PHE A 45 -12.33 -2.06 -14.80
CA PHE A 45 -13.54 -2.64 -14.22
C PHE A 45 -14.80 -1.84 -14.60
N ALA A 46 -14.76 -0.51 -14.51
CA ALA A 46 -15.86 0.36 -14.90
C ALA A 46 -16.24 0.17 -16.38
N CYS A 47 -15.25 0.10 -17.27
CA CYS A 47 -15.46 -0.18 -18.69
C CYS A 47 -16.11 -1.56 -18.91
N ALA A 48 -15.66 -2.59 -18.20
CA ALA A 48 -16.24 -3.92 -18.28
C ALA A 48 -17.70 -3.94 -17.81
N ALA A 49 -18.01 -3.26 -16.71
CA ALA A 49 -19.38 -3.14 -16.19
C ALA A 49 -20.30 -2.40 -17.16
N VAL A 50 -19.86 -1.26 -17.72
CA VAL A 50 -20.62 -0.50 -18.71
C VAL A 50 -20.85 -1.33 -19.97
N SER A 51 -19.81 -2.03 -20.46
CA SER A 51 -19.92 -2.91 -21.61
C SER A 51 -20.94 -4.03 -21.38
N ALA A 52 -20.94 -4.66 -20.20
CA ALA A 52 -21.92 -5.69 -19.84
C ALA A 52 -23.36 -5.15 -19.86
N VAL A 53 -23.58 -3.95 -19.32
CA VAL A 53 -24.90 -3.28 -19.36
C VAL A 53 -25.32 -2.97 -20.79
N LEU A 54 -24.42 -2.42 -21.62
CA LEU A 54 -24.71 -2.11 -23.01
C LEU A 54 -25.05 -3.36 -23.82
N PHE A 55 -24.31 -4.45 -23.63
CA PHE A 55 -24.65 -5.72 -24.26
C PHE A 55 -25.98 -6.26 -23.76
N PHE A 56 -26.24 -6.23 -22.45
CA PHE A 56 -27.52 -6.67 -21.90
C PHE A 56 -28.70 -5.91 -22.52
N LEU A 57 -28.62 -4.57 -22.57
CA LEU A 57 -29.63 -3.73 -23.22
C LEU A 57 -29.76 -4.01 -24.72
N SER A 58 -28.66 -4.35 -25.40
CA SER A 58 -28.70 -4.65 -26.83
C SER A 58 -29.37 -5.98 -27.19
N TYR A 59 -29.29 -6.99 -26.29
CA TYR A 59 -29.81 -8.34 -26.53
C TYR A 59 -31.19 -8.55 -25.89
N TYR A 60 -31.40 -8.00 -24.70
CA TYR A 60 -32.58 -8.22 -23.87
C TYR A 60 -33.39 -6.95 -23.63
N GLY A 61 -32.98 -5.81 -24.20
CA GLY A 61 -33.76 -4.57 -24.14
C GLY A 61 -35.11 -4.70 -24.83
N GLY A 62 -36.09 -3.98 -24.30
CA GLY A 62 -37.45 -3.92 -24.85
C GLY A 62 -37.51 -3.31 -26.25
N ALA A 63 -38.67 -3.45 -26.90
CA ALA A 63 -38.90 -3.03 -28.30
C ALA A 63 -38.58 -1.55 -28.58
N GLU A 64 -38.65 -0.70 -27.55
CA GLU A 64 -38.30 0.73 -27.64
C GLU A 64 -36.83 0.97 -28.04
N LEU A 65 -35.95 -0.01 -27.85
CA LEU A 65 -34.52 0.07 -28.14
C LEU A 65 -34.12 -0.58 -29.47
N ASP A 66 -35.08 -1.11 -30.24
CA ASP A 66 -34.80 -1.89 -31.46
C ASP A 66 -34.00 -1.12 -32.52
N SER A 67 -34.32 0.15 -32.74
CA SER A 67 -33.59 1.04 -33.65
C SER A 67 -32.16 1.35 -33.19
N PHE A 68 -31.87 1.17 -31.89
CA PHE A 68 -30.57 1.48 -31.29
C PHE A 68 -29.71 0.24 -30.99
N ARG A 69 -30.22 -0.98 -31.16
CA ARG A 69 -29.49 -2.22 -30.81
C ARG A 69 -28.10 -2.30 -31.43
N TRP A 70 -27.95 -1.91 -32.70
CA TRP A 70 -26.65 -1.88 -33.37
C TRP A 70 -25.68 -0.88 -32.74
N HIS A 71 -26.17 0.32 -32.39
CA HIS A 71 -25.39 1.34 -31.70
C HIS A 71 -24.97 0.87 -30.31
N LEU A 72 -25.86 0.23 -29.55
CA LEU A 72 -25.57 -0.34 -28.23
C LEU A 72 -24.50 -1.45 -28.30
N LYS A 73 -24.57 -2.35 -29.29
CA LYS A 73 -23.53 -3.37 -29.51
C LYS A 73 -22.18 -2.75 -29.84
N THR A 74 -22.17 -1.74 -30.71
CA THR A 74 -20.95 -1.05 -31.12
C THR A 74 -20.32 -0.31 -29.94
N ALA A 75 -21.13 0.42 -29.17
CA ALA A 75 -20.67 1.09 -27.94
C ALA A 75 -20.19 0.09 -26.89
N GLY A 76 -20.89 -1.04 -26.72
CA GLY A 76 -20.47 -2.12 -25.83
C GLY A 76 -19.11 -2.69 -26.23
N LEU A 77 -18.88 -2.91 -27.53
CA LEU A 77 -17.60 -3.41 -28.05
C LEU A 77 -16.46 -2.39 -27.86
N ILE A 78 -16.70 -1.11 -28.16
CA ILE A 78 -15.71 -0.04 -27.95
C ILE A 78 -15.34 0.05 -26.47
N THR A 79 -16.34 0.04 -25.58
CA THR A 79 -16.11 0.13 -24.14
C THR A 79 -15.38 -1.11 -23.62
N PHE A 80 -15.69 -2.30 -24.14
CA PHE A 80 -14.94 -3.52 -23.83
C PHE A 80 -13.48 -3.42 -24.26
N ALA A 81 -13.22 -2.94 -25.48
CA ALA A 81 -11.87 -2.75 -26.00
C ALA A 81 -11.08 -1.75 -25.15
N LEU A 82 -11.70 -0.65 -24.73
CA LEU A 82 -11.11 0.30 -23.79
C LEU A 82 -10.76 -0.35 -22.45
N GLY A 83 -11.67 -1.17 -21.90
CA GLY A 83 -11.41 -1.95 -20.69
C GLY A 83 -10.21 -2.90 -20.84
N ALA A 84 -10.09 -3.57 -21.97
CA ALA A 84 -8.94 -4.42 -22.29
C ALA A 84 -7.63 -3.63 -22.39
N VAL A 85 -7.66 -2.43 -22.99
CA VAL A 85 -6.49 -1.52 -23.02
C VAL A 85 -6.08 -1.13 -21.60
N MET A 86 -7.03 -0.76 -20.72
CA MET A 86 -6.71 -0.42 -19.33
C MET A 86 -6.09 -1.60 -18.58
N ALA A 87 -6.60 -2.81 -18.78
CA ALA A 87 -6.01 -4.01 -18.19
C ALA A 87 -4.58 -4.29 -18.69
N LEU A 88 -4.29 -4.00 -19.97
CA LEU A 88 -2.93 -4.08 -20.51
C LEU A 88 -2.01 -3.01 -19.89
N LEU A 89 -2.50 -1.78 -19.72
CA LEU A 89 -1.74 -0.70 -19.09
C LEU A 89 -1.43 -1.00 -17.62
N TYR A 90 -2.38 -1.60 -16.88
CA TYR A 90 -2.17 -2.09 -15.52
C TYR A 90 -1.06 -3.15 -15.45
N LYS A 91 -0.96 -4.04 -16.44
CA LYS A 91 0.13 -5.04 -16.49
C LYS A 91 1.47 -4.43 -16.92
N ALA A 92 1.45 -3.26 -17.53
CA ALA A 92 2.64 -2.56 -18.00
C ALA A 92 3.22 -1.59 -16.95
N THR A 93 2.54 -1.41 -15.83
CA THR A 93 3.02 -0.69 -14.64
C THR A 93 3.69 -1.66 -13.68
N ASP A 94 4.89 -1.33 -13.22
CA ASP A 94 5.65 -2.09 -12.20
C ASP A 94 6.39 -1.10 -11.30
N ASN A 95 5.73 -0.71 -10.21
CA ASN A 95 6.25 0.29 -9.28
C ASN A 95 6.66 -0.34 -7.96
N TYR A 96 7.85 -0.01 -7.48
CA TYR A 96 8.36 -0.57 -6.22
C TYR A 96 9.41 0.33 -5.58
N TYR A 97 9.51 0.24 -4.26
CA TYR A 97 10.62 0.83 -3.50
C TYR A 97 11.81 -0.14 -3.43
N ILE A 98 13.00 0.45 -3.46
CA ILE A 98 14.27 -0.23 -3.23
C ILE A 98 14.92 0.45 -2.03
N MET A 99 15.14 -0.29 -0.95
CA MET A 99 16.03 0.16 0.11
C MET A 99 17.45 -0.25 -0.25
N ASP A 100 18.32 0.70 -0.52
CA ASP A 100 19.71 0.44 -0.86
C ASP A 100 20.62 0.81 0.32
N GLY A 101 21.14 -0.22 0.99
CA GLY A 101 22.05 -0.08 2.11
C GLY A 101 23.40 0.54 1.74
N SER A 102 23.80 0.45 0.48
CA SER A 102 25.09 1.00 0.02
C SER A 102 25.03 2.51 -0.13
N SER A 103 23.99 3.01 -0.79
CA SER A 103 23.75 4.46 -0.91
C SER A 103 23.06 5.07 0.32
N ARG A 104 22.55 4.24 1.23
CA ARG A 104 21.76 4.62 2.41
C ARG A 104 20.52 5.44 2.04
N LYS A 105 19.79 5.00 1.00
CA LYS A 105 18.59 5.68 0.50
C LYS A 105 17.45 4.70 0.25
N ILE A 106 16.23 5.20 0.38
CA ILE A 106 15.06 4.59 -0.24
C ILE A 106 14.90 5.20 -1.64
N LEU A 107 14.91 4.36 -2.65
CA LEU A 107 14.70 4.73 -4.05
C LEU A 107 13.32 4.24 -4.48
N PHE A 108 12.60 5.03 -5.28
CA PHE A 108 11.39 4.61 -5.96
C PHE A 108 11.72 4.29 -7.40
N ASN A 109 11.46 3.05 -7.82
CA ASN A 109 11.50 2.67 -9.21
C ASN A 109 10.11 2.80 -9.80
N TYR A 110 9.93 3.82 -10.64
CA TYR A 110 8.75 3.98 -11.46
C TYR A 110 8.97 3.29 -12.80
N ARG A 111 8.10 2.36 -13.18
CA ARG A 111 8.10 1.76 -14.51
C ARG A 111 6.71 1.79 -15.10
N PHE A 112 6.61 2.34 -16.30
CA PHE A 112 5.40 2.34 -17.10
C PHE A 112 5.75 2.11 -18.57
N LEU A 113 5.28 1.00 -19.13
CA LEU A 113 5.60 0.56 -20.48
C LEU A 113 7.13 0.43 -20.66
N TRP A 114 7.72 1.22 -21.56
CA TRP A 114 9.16 1.27 -21.84
C TRP A 114 9.88 2.39 -21.08
N PHE A 115 9.16 3.21 -20.31
CA PHE A 115 9.76 4.25 -19.49
C PHE A 115 10.05 3.69 -18.09
N SER A 116 11.29 3.81 -17.66
CA SER A 116 11.71 3.54 -16.29
C SER A 116 12.46 4.74 -15.72
N LYS A 117 12.20 5.04 -14.46
CA LYS A 117 12.89 6.09 -13.71
C LYS A 117 13.10 5.65 -12.28
N VAL A 118 14.34 5.68 -11.84
CA VAL A 118 14.69 5.50 -10.43
C VAL A 118 14.94 6.87 -9.84
N ALA A 119 14.24 7.21 -8.76
CA ALA A 119 14.41 8.48 -8.07
C ALA A 119 14.63 8.25 -6.57
N PRO A 120 15.54 9.00 -5.93
CA PRO A 120 15.66 8.97 -4.48
C PRO A 120 14.43 9.60 -3.83
N VAL A 121 13.89 8.91 -2.82
CA VAL A 121 12.70 9.34 -2.07
C VAL A 121 13.13 9.96 -0.75
N ILE A 122 13.98 9.26 -0.01
CA ILE A 122 14.46 9.68 1.30
C ILE A 122 15.79 9.02 1.63
N ASP A 123 16.64 9.75 2.34
CA ASP A 123 17.89 9.23 2.89
C ASP A 123 17.62 8.54 4.23
N PHE A 124 18.36 7.46 4.54
CA PHE A 124 18.20 6.75 5.82
C PHE A 124 18.46 7.66 7.02
N PHE A 125 19.31 8.68 6.86
CA PHE A 125 19.57 9.68 7.90
C PHE A 125 18.35 10.53 8.25
N ASP A 126 17.38 10.66 7.35
CA ASP A 126 16.14 11.40 7.61
C ASP A 126 15.01 10.51 8.14
N LEU A 127 15.22 9.20 8.18
CA LEU A 127 14.29 8.27 8.81
C LEU A 127 14.38 8.37 10.34
N TYR A 128 13.22 8.41 10.96
CA TYR A 128 13.06 8.34 12.41
C TYR A 128 12.73 6.92 12.85
N ALA A 129 11.68 6.34 12.26
CA ALA A 129 11.22 5.00 12.59
C ALA A 129 10.58 4.29 11.39
N ILE A 130 10.60 2.96 11.41
CA ILE A 130 9.82 2.10 10.52
C ILE A 130 9.01 1.14 11.39
N PHE A 131 7.75 0.91 11.06
CA PHE A 131 6.88 0.00 11.80
C PHE A 131 5.68 -0.41 10.94
N VAL A 132 4.88 -1.32 11.47
CA VAL A 132 3.61 -1.74 10.87
C VAL A 132 2.47 -0.98 11.52
N THR A 133 1.43 -0.65 10.77
CA THR A 133 0.22 0.00 11.32
C THR A 133 -1.04 -0.68 10.80
N ALA A 134 -2.06 -0.78 11.65
CA ALA A 134 -3.39 -1.21 11.26
C ALA A 134 -4.18 -0.07 10.59
N ALA A 135 -5.01 -0.43 9.61
CA ALA A 135 -6.11 0.38 9.12
C ALA A 135 -7.39 -0.46 9.12
N ALA A 136 -8.46 0.11 9.65
CA ALA A 136 -9.78 -0.49 9.61
C ALA A 136 -10.39 -0.33 8.22
N VAL A 137 -10.61 -1.46 7.53
CA VAL A 137 -11.41 -1.49 6.29
C VAL A 137 -12.90 -1.63 6.64
N ARG A 138 -13.19 -2.34 7.75
CA ARG A 138 -14.48 -2.44 8.44
C ARG A 138 -14.24 -2.56 9.95
N GLU A 139 -15.29 -2.43 10.76
CA GLU A 139 -15.23 -2.58 12.23
C GLU A 139 -14.49 -3.86 12.66
N ASP A 140 -14.72 -4.97 11.96
CA ASP A 140 -14.11 -6.27 12.28
C ASP A 140 -12.99 -6.71 11.32
N CYS A 141 -12.57 -5.84 10.38
CA CYS A 141 -11.59 -6.20 9.36
C CYS A 141 -10.45 -5.19 9.32
N LEU A 142 -9.38 -5.54 10.03
CA LEU A 142 -8.13 -4.80 10.03
C LEU A 142 -7.23 -5.26 8.89
N THR A 143 -6.59 -4.31 8.24
CA THR A 143 -5.49 -4.57 7.30
C THR A 143 -4.24 -3.89 7.81
N TYR A 144 -3.08 -4.44 7.47
CA TYR A 144 -1.80 -3.97 7.98
C TYR A 144 -0.90 -3.53 6.84
N LYS A 145 -0.10 -2.49 7.08
CA LYS A 145 0.92 -2.03 6.13
C LYS A 145 2.17 -1.52 6.83
N ILE A 146 3.29 -1.55 6.13
CA ILE A 146 4.56 -0.99 6.59
C ILE A 146 4.59 0.50 6.25
N VAL A 147 4.95 1.30 7.24
CA VAL A 147 5.14 2.74 7.07
C VAL A 147 6.49 3.17 7.65
N ALA A 148 7.06 4.19 7.04
CA ALA A 148 8.22 4.90 7.55
C ALA A 148 7.80 6.28 8.03
N VAL A 149 8.43 6.74 9.11
CA VAL A 149 8.27 8.08 9.64
C VAL A 149 9.60 8.80 9.53
N THR A 150 9.54 9.99 8.97
CA THR A 150 10.70 10.88 8.84
C THR A 150 10.89 11.68 10.12
N LYS A 151 12.10 12.21 10.35
CA LYS A 151 12.39 13.13 11.47
C LYS A 151 11.54 14.41 11.45
N ARG A 152 10.92 14.72 10.32
CA ARG A 152 10.00 15.86 10.13
C ARG A 152 8.53 15.47 10.32
N ALA A 153 8.26 14.33 10.95
CA ALA A 153 6.93 13.77 11.17
C ALA A 153 6.12 13.44 9.90
N ALA A 154 6.72 13.46 8.70
CA ALA A 154 6.07 12.96 7.49
C ALA A 154 5.99 11.43 7.52
N VAL A 155 4.87 10.87 7.08
CA VAL A 155 4.62 9.41 6.99
C VAL A 155 4.71 8.97 5.53
N ILE A 156 5.54 7.98 5.26
CA ILE A 156 5.73 7.38 3.93
C ILE A 156 5.19 5.96 3.99
N THR A 157 4.26 5.62 3.10
CA THR A 157 3.77 4.24 2.99
C THR A 157 4.78 3.42 2.17
N LEU A 158 5.28 2.35 2.78
CA LEU A 158 6.31 1.49 2.17
C LEU A 158 5.76 0.17 1.63
N SER A 159 4.59 -0.28 2.07
CA SER A 159 3.90 -1.45 1.53
C SER A 159 2.42 -1.19 1.32
N ASP A 160 1.79 -2.01 0.49
CA ASP A 160 0.33 -2.07 0.39
C ASP A 160 -0.30 -2.65 1.66
N TYR A 161 -1.63 -2.54 1.73
CA TYR A 161 -2.44 -3.15 2.76
C TYR A 161 -2.52 -4.67 2.56
N GLU A 162 -2.22 -5.38 3.64
CA GLU A 162 -2.19 -6.83 3.70
C GLU A 162 -3.19 -7.35 4.72
N ARG A 163 -3.55 -8.63 4.56
CA ARG A 163 -4.56 -9.29 5.40
C ARG A 163 -4.07 -9.48 6.84
N PRO A 164 -4.97 -9.65 7.84
CA PRO A 164 -4.58 -9.82 9.25
C PRO A 164 -3.52 -10.89 9.51
N GLY A 165 -3.60 -12.04 8.83
CA GLY A 165 -2.65 -13.13 8.99
C GLY A 165 -1.22 -12.84 8.52
N ALA A 166 -1.00 -11.72 7.82
CA ALA A 166 0.33 -11.30 7.37
C ALA A 166 1.08 -10.46 8.42
N LEU A 167 0.46 -10.09 9.56
CA LEU A 167 1.05 -9.18 10.56
C LEU A 167 2.46 -9.62 11.00
N ALA A 168 2.64 -10.89 11.37
CA ALA A 168 3.94 -11.41 11.81
C ALA A 168 5.01 -11.31 10.71
N VAL A 169 4.63 -11.54 9.45
CA VAL A 169 5.52 -11.42 8.29
C VAL A 169 5.90 -9.96 8.06
N LEU A 170 4.93 -9.05 8.19
CA LEU A 170 5.15 -7.60 8.04
C LEU A 170 6.03 -7.05 9.15
N ASN A 171 5.79 -7.45 10.41
CA ASN A 171 6.62 -7.06 11.55
C ASN A 171 8.07 -7.52 11.33
N LYS A 172 8.28 -8.78 10.92
CA LYS A 172 9.61 -9.28 10.58
C LYS A 172 10.27 -8.48 9.45
N LYS A 173 9.52 -8.17 8.39
CA LYS A 173 10.00 -7.38 7.25
C LYS A 173 10.34 -5.95 7.64
N ALA A 174 9.47 -5.28 8.39
CA ALA A 174 9.67 -3.93 8.91
C ALA A 174 10.88 -3.86 9.86
N GLY A 175 11.06 -4.86 10.71
CA GLY A 175 12.24 -4.98 11.58
C GLY A 175 13.54 -5.09 10.77
N ALA A 176 13.57 -5.92 9.73
CA ALA A 176 14.74 -6.03 8.85
C ALA A 176 15.03 -4.72 8.08
N MET A 177 13.97 -4.04 7.61
CA MET A 177 14.09 -2.73 6.95
C MET A 177 14.62 -1.66 7.91
N ALA A 178 14.15 -1.63 9.16
CA ALA A 178 14.65 -0.73 10.19
C ALA A 178 16.11 -1.01 10.56
N ALA A 179 16.50 -2.29 10.60
CA ALA A 179 17.86 -2.70 10.88
C ALA A 179 18.80 -2.23 9.77
N LEU A 180 18.38 -2.38 8.51
CA LEU A 180 19.12 -1.88 7.35
C LEU A 180 19.25 -0.35 7.37
N ALA A 181 18.18 0.34 7.74
CA ALA A 181 18.17 1.81 7.82
C ALA A 181 18.91 2.36 9.06
N GLY A 182 19.10 1.55 10.10
CA GLY A 182 19.60 1.99 11.40
C GLY A 182 18.63 2.93 12.11
N CYS A 183 17.32 2.74 11.93
CA CYS A 183 16.28 3.58 12.54
C CYS A 183 15.50 2.83 13.63
N LEU A 184 14.63 3.54 14.35
CA LEU A 184 13.80 2.95 15.38
C LEU A 184 12.75 2.00 14.77
N TYR A 185 12.44 0.95 15.52
CA TYR A 185 11.40 -0.02 15.23
C TYR A 185 10.66 -0.39 16.52
N ALA A 186 9.36 -0.62 16.38
CA ALA A 186 8.55 -1.23 17.42
C ALA A 186 7.60 -2.21 16.74
N GLU A 187 7.45 -3.38 17.34
CA GLU A 187 6.56 -4.41 16.83
C GLU A 187 5.10 -3.97 17.00
N CYS A 188 4.33 -4.00 15.89
CA CYS A 188 2.92 -3.68 15.95
C CYS A 188 2.15 -4.83 16.62
N PRO A 189 1.41 -4.57 17.71
CA PRO A 189 0.48 -5.55 18.26
C PRO A 189 -0.68 -5.79 17.29
N GLU A 190 -1.40 -6.89 17.49
CA GLU A 190 -2.69 -7.10 16.83
C GLU A 190 -3.67 -5.99 17.25
N GLY A 191 -4.35 -5.35 16.29
CA GLY A 191 -5.21 -4.19 16.57
C GLY A 191 -4.48 -2.85 16.71
N GLY A 192 -3.15 -2.81 16.57
CA GLY A 192 -2.35 -1.61 16.78
C GLY A 192 -2.54 -0.52 15.73
N PHE A 193 -3.27 0.53 16.10
CA PHE A 193 -3.32 1.78 15.36
C PHE A 193 -2.18 2.68 15.78
N PHE A 194 -1.50 3.27 14.81
CA PHE A 194 -0.34 4.09 15.07
C PHE A 194 -0.70 5.57 15.11
N PHE A 195 -0.18 6.28 16.12
CA PHE A 195 -0.36 7.71 16.28
C PHE A 195 0.99 8.41 16.50
N ILE A 196 1.20 9.51 15.75
CA ILE A 196 2.31 10.44 15.96
C ILE A 196 1.74 11.69 16.63
N ASP A 197 2.25 12.01 17.80
CA ASP A 197 2.13 13.34 18.36
C ASP A 197 3.35 14.17 17.91
N HIS A 198 3.09 15.27 17.21
CA HIS A 198 4.12 16.19 16.74
C HIS A 198 3.73 17.65 16.98
N ALA A 199 4.71 18.47 17.35
CA ALA A 199 4.56 19.92 17.45
C ALA A 199 5.52 20.61 16.47
N GLY A 200 4.98 21.41 15.54
CA GLY A 200 5.81 22.16 14.58
C GLY A 200 6.69 21.27 13.68
N GLY A 201 6.29 20.03 13.40
CA GLY A 201 7.04 19.08 12.58
C GLY A 201 8.13 18.29 13.33
N VAL A 202 8.24 18.47 14.66
CA VAL A 202 9.11 17.66 15.53
C VAL A 202 8.26 16.61 16.23
N ILE A 203 8.74 15.36 16.24
CA ILE A 203 8.06 14.23 16.88
C ILE A 203 8.22 14.33 18.40
N ASN A 204 7.10 14.41 19.12
CA ASN A 204 7.06 14.40 20.57
C ASN A 204 6.96 12.98 21.10
N LYS A 205 6.02 12.20 20.54
CA LYS A 205 5.74 10.83 20.96
C LYS A 205 5.18 10.02 19.81
N ILE A 206 5.49 8.73 19.86
CA ILE A 206 4.88 7.72 19.03
C ILE A 206 4.17 6.72 19.93
N VAL A 207 2.91 6.38 19.61
CA VAL A 207 2.10 5.45 20.40
C VAL A 207 1.34 4.48 19.48
N PHE A 208 1.25 3.22 19.91
CA PHE A 208 0.23 2.30 19.40
C PHE A 208 -0.97 2.33 20.33
N ASP A 209 -2.13 2.64 19.76
CA ASP A 209 -3.42 2.47 20.41
C ASP A 209 -4.02 1.15 19.96
N ILE A 210 -4.55 0.36 20.89
CA ILE A 210 -5.22 -0.90 20.58
C ILE A 210 -6.70 -0.65 20.84
N LYS A 211 -7.51 -0.72 19.77
CA LYS A 211 -8.97 -0.69 19.88
C LYS A 211 -9.53 -2.07 20.15
#